data_AF-U3EP35-F1
#
_entry.id   AF-U3EP35-F1
#
_cell.length_a   1.000
_cell.length_b   1.000
_cell.length_c   1.000
_cell.angle_alpha   90.00
_cell.angle_beta   90.00
_cell.angle_gamma   90.00
#
_symmetry.space_group_name_H-M   'P 1'
#
loop_
_entity.id
_entity.type
_entity.pdbx_description
1 polymer ?
#
loop_
_entity_poly.entity_id
_entity_poly.type
_entity_poly.pdbx_seq_one_letter_code
_entity_poly.pdbx_strand_id
1 'polypeptide(L)'
;MVVDTRTWEQTFQELIREAKPWTTWTLKLDGNLQLDCPAQGWKQYQQRAFGWFRCSSCQRSWASAQVQILCHTYGKHWTSQGQVRVRVFGQRCQKCSWSQYETPEFSSGSTTRILNNLVQHILEKYYRNGMRKSSEMPVILEVPLDGSHDTANCEACTLGVCGQGLKSYMTKPSRSPLCHLNIRSSSPGTGVYIPNPAKNQSAGAKGAKGSEYEKLGPSDGSDPLVIYVTILLLVLMVVKCFTSE
;
A
#
# COMPACT_ATOMS: atom_id res chain seq x y z
N MET A 1 -10.39 -16.30 -8.42
CA MET A 1 -9.29 -16.27 -9.41
C MET A 1 -8.12 -15.57 -8.73
N VAL A 2 -6.94 -16.18 -8.75
CA VAL A 2 -5.72 -15.65 -8.12
C VAL A 2 -5.26 -14.39 -8.87
N VAL A 3 -4.50 -13.48 -8.24
CA VAL A 3 -3.82 -12.37 -8.95
C VAL A 3 -3.16 -12.91 -10.22
N ASP A 4 -3.56 -12.37 -11.38
CA ASP A 4 -3.00 -12.81 -12.67
C ASP A 4 -1.60 -12.21 -12.84
N THR A 5 -0.60 -13.05 -12.55
CA THR A 5 0.82 -12.71 -12.69
C THR A 5 1.16 -12.16 -14.06
N ARG A 6 0.59 -12.71 -15.15
CA ARG A 6 0.92 -12.29 -16.51
C ARG A 6 0.38 -10.89 -16.79
N THR A 7 -0.87 -10.62 -16.40
CA THR A 7 -1.45 -9.28 -16.53
C THR A 7 -0.64 -8.25 -15.75
N TRP A 8 -0.26 -8.56 -14.52
CA TRP A 8 0.54 -7.66 -13.68
C TRP A 8 1.90 -7.35 -14.29
N GLU A 9 2.61 -8.38 -14.75
CA GLU A 9 3.91 -8.22 -15.41
C GLU A 9 3.77 -7.36 -16.68
N GLN A 10 2.79 -7.63 -17.53
CA GLN A 10 2.55 -6.89 -18.77
C GLN A 10 2.22 -5.41 -18.51
N THR A 11 1.24 -5.13 -17.66
CA THR A 11 0.86 -3.76 -17.32
C THR A 11 2.02 -3.01 -16.67
N PHE A 12 2.81 -3.68 -15.81
CA PHE A 12 4.00 -3.07 -15.23
C PHE A 12 5.04 -2.71 -16.30
N GLN A 13 5.31 -3.62 -17.26
CA GLN A 13 6.23 -3.36 -18.36
C GLN A 13 5.80 -2.16 -19.22
N GLU A 14 4.51 -2.05 -19.53
CA GLU A 14 3.96 -0.92 -20.29
C GLU A 14 4.20 0.40 -19.56
N LEU A 15 3.79 0.47 -18.27
CA LEU A 15 3.90 1.68 -17.47
C LEU A 15 5.35 2.14 -17.25
N ILE A 16 6.28 1.22 -16.94
CA ILE A 16 7.69 1.60 -16.72
C ILE A 16 8.37 2.01 -18.03
N ARG A 17 8.01 1.38 -19.15
CA ARG A 17 8.57 1.73 -20.47
C ARG A 17 8.07 3.10 -20.94
N GLU A 18 6.80 3.41 -20.71
CA GLU A 18 6.25 4.73 -20.99
C GLU A 18 6.95 5.80 -20.14
N ALA A 19 7.09 5.56 -18.84
CA ALA A 19 7.70 6.55 -17.95
C ALA A 19 9.22 6.66 -18.09
N LYS A 20 9.92 5.58 -18.48
CA LYS A 20 11.37 5.53 -18.58
C LYS A 20 11.84 4.51 -19.65
N PRO A 21 11.80 4.88 -20.95
CA PRO A 21 12.02 3.96 -22.07
C PRO A 21 13.36 3.22 -22.07
N TRP A 22 14.41 3.83 -21.51
CA TRP A 22 15.79 3.33 -21.53
C TRP A 22 16.13 2.44 -20.34
N THR A 23 15.14 1.90 -19.63
CA THR A 23 15.35 1.09 -18.44
C THR A 23 14.64 -0.25 -18.54
N THR A 24 15.23 -1.27 -17.93
CA THR A 24 14.68 -2.62 -17.91
C THR A 24 14.37 -3.03 -16.49
N TRP A 25 13.09 -3.07 -16.15
CA TRP A 25 12.64 -3.54 -14.83
C TRP A 25 11.86 -4.82 -14.99
N THR A 26 11.99 -5.75 -14.05
CA THR A 26 11.16 -6.97 -13.99
C THR A 26 10.32 -6.95 -12.73
N LEU A 27 9.14 -7.57 -12.78
CA LEU A 27 8.26 -7.74 -11.63
C LEU A 27 7.99 -9.23 -11.44
N LYS A 28 8.02 -9.70 -10.20
CA LYS A 28 7.63 -11.06 -9.82
C LYS A 28 6.76 -11.03 -8.58
N LEU A 29 5.74 -11.87 -8.54
CA LEU A 29 5.00 -12.13 -7.31
C LEU A 29 5.80 -13.09 -6.42
N ASP A 30 5.89 -12.76 -5.13
CA ASP A 30 6.60 -13.53 -4.11
C ASP A 30 5.76 -13.54 -2.83
N GLY A 31 5.00 -14.62 -2.63
CA GLY A 31 4.13 -14.79 -1.45
C GLY A 31 4.88 -14.89 -0.12
N ASN A 32 6.20 -15.07 -0.14
CA ASN A 32 7.02 -15.25 1.06
C ASN A 32 7.76 -13.97 1.47
N LEU A 33 7.54 -12.85 0.77
CA LEU A 33 8.19 -11.58 1.08
C LEU A 33 7.86 -11.14 2.51
N GLN A 34 8.88 -10.84 3.31
CA GLN A 34 8.72 -10.43 4.71
C GLN A 34 8.94 -8.93 4.87
N LEU A 35 8.17 -8.35 5.79
CA LEU A 35 8.29 -6.95 6.19
C LEU A 35 9.64 -6.69 6.87
N ASP A 36 10.24 -5.53 6.59
CA ASP A 36 11.45 -5.00 7.25
C ASP A 36 12.68 -5.92 7.19
N CYS A 37 12.63 -6.94 6.33
CA CYS A 37 13.73 -7.86 6.03
C CYS A 37 14.15 -7.79 4.55
N PRO A 38 14.35 -6.60 3.92
CA PRO A 38 14.87 -6.55 2.56
C PRO A 38 16.31 -7.06 2.54
N ALA A 39 16.64 -7.88 1.54
CA ALA A 39 18.02 -8.29 1.30
C ALA A 39 18.90 -7.05 1.03
N GLN A 40 20.22 -7.16 1.26
CA GLN A 40 21.13 -6.03 1.09
C GLN A 40 20.99 -5.36 -0.28
N GLY A 41 20.86 -4.03 -0.28
CA GLY A 41 20.67 -3.22 -1.48
C GLY A 41 19.22 -3.13 -1.99
N TRP A 42 18.30 -3.93 -1.46
CA TRP A 42 16.87 -3.82 -1.77
C TRP A 42 16.24 -2.71 -0.93
N LYS A 43 15.27 -2.00 -1.51
CA LYS A 43 14.46 -0.97 -0.85
C LYS A 43 13.02 -1.48 -0.71
N GLN A 44 12.43 -1.22 0.46
CA GLN A 44 11.04 -1.58 0.74
C GLN A 44 10.08 -0.45 0.33
N TYR A 45 8.94 -0.86 -0.22
CA TYR A 45 7.79 -0.01 -0.53
C TYR A 45 6.51 -0.74 -0.11
N GLN A 46 5.55 0.00 0.43
CA GLN A 46 4.27 -0.54 0.87
C GLN A 46 3.17 0.35 0.30
N GLN A 47 2.06 -0.24 -0.11
CA GLN A 47 0.87 0.48 -0.55
C GLN A 47 -0.40 -0.26 -0.17
N ARG A 48 -1.53 0.46 -0.20
CA ARG A 48 -2.87 -0.11 -0.03
C ARG A 48 -3.62 -0.11 -1.34
N ALA A 49 -4.53 -1.07 -1.48
CA ALA A 49 -5.38 -1.19 -2.63
C ALA A 49 -6.82 -1.55 -2.25
N PHE A 50 -7.74 -1.22 -3.16
CA PHE A 50 -9.07 -1.77 -3.16
C PHE A 50 -9.06 -3.10 -3.91
N GLY A 51 -9.61 -4.15 -3.30
CA GLY A 51 -9.67 -5.48 -3.88
C GLY A 51 -10.89 -6.26 -3.40
N TRP A 52 -11.26 -7.24 -4.21
CA TRP A 52 -12.35 -8.19 -3.97
C TRP A 52 -11.78 -9.51 -3.48
N PHE A 53 -12.53 -10.22 -2.68
CA PHE A 53 -12.19 -11.55 -2.21
C PHE A 53 -13.38 -12.47 -2.46
N ARG A 54 -13.09 -13.76 -2.65
CA ARG A 54 -14.10 -14.81 -2.77
C ARG A 54 -13.65 -16.03 -1.98
N CYS A 55 -14.47 -16.45 -1.02
CA CYS A 55 -14.15 -17.62 -0.20
C CYS A 55 -14.24 -18.89 -1.04
N SER A 56 -13.17 -19.70 -1.03
CA SER A 56 -13.15 -20.99 -1.72
C SER A 56 -14.17 -21.98 -1.13
N SER A 57 -14.44 -21.90 0.18
CA SER A 57 -15.34 -22.81 0.89
C SER A 57 -16.82 -22.45 0.73
N CYS A 58 -17.22 -21.22 1.08
CA CYS A 58 -18.63 -20.83 1.12
C CYS A 58 -19.07 -19.94 -0.05
N GLN A 59 -18.17 -19.64 -0.99
CA GLN A 59 -18.44 -18.87 -2.22
C GLN A 59 -18.92 -17.42 -2.00
N ARG A 60 -18.94 -16.94 -0.75
CA ARG A 60 -19.22 -15.55 -0.45
C ARG A 60 -18.10 -14.66 -0.94
N SER A 61 -18.46 -13.50 -1.46
CA SER A 61 -17.54 -12.46 -1.85
C SER A 61 -17.65 -11.25 -0.93
N TRP A 62 -16.54 -10.55 -0.74
CA TRP A 62 -16.48 -9.28 -0.01
C TRP A 62 -15.41 -8.39 -0.63
N ALA A 63 -15.46 -7.09 -0.34
CA ALA A 63 -14.47 -6.13 -0.80
C ALA A 63 -13.71 -5.54 0.39
N SER A 64 -12.50 -5.06 0.13
CA SER A 64 -11.69 -4.33 1.11
C SER A 64 -10.91 -3.21 0.45
N ALA A 65 -10.88 -2.03 1.06
CA ALA A 65 -10.02 -0.91 0.67
C ALA A 65 -8.64 -0.94 1.34
N GLN A 66 -8.36 -1.97 2.15
CA GLN A 66 -7.16 -2.09 2.96
C GLN A 66 -6.37 -3.35 2.63
N VAL A 67 -6.40 -3.77 1.36
CA VAL A 67 -5.50 -4.82 0.90
C VAL A 67 -4.08 -4.28 0.94
N GLN A 68 -3.22 -4.87 1.77
CA GLN A 68 -1.82 -4.46 1.83
C GLN A 68 -1.04 -5.11 0.68
N ILE A 69 -0.09 -4.35 0.16
CA ILE A 69 0.85 -4.79 -0.86
C ILE A 69 2.24 -4.38 -0.41
N LEU A 70 3.13 -5.35 -0.27
CA LEU A 70 4.54 -5.16 0.06
C LEU A 70 5.37 -5.38 -1.19
N CYS A 71 6.26 -4.44 -1.48
CA CYS A 71 7.17 -4.50 -2.61
C CYS A 71 8.61 -4.37 -2.12
N HIS A 72 9.49 -5.24 -2.58
CA HIS A 72 10.93 -5.05 -2.51
C HIS A 72 11.44 -4.69 -3.90
N THR A 73 12.15 -3.57 -4.00
CA THR A 73 12.73 -3.08 -5.25
C THR A 73 14.24 -3.13 -5.16
N TYR A 74 14.91 -3.46 -6.26
CA TYR A 74 16.36 -3.41 -6.37
C TYR A 74 16.72 -2.87 -7.73
N GLY A 75 17.59 -1.87 -7.76
CA GLY A 75 18.04 -1.22 -9.00
C GLY A 75 19.56 -1.15 -9.05
N LYS A 76 20.12 -1.41 -10.24
CA LYS A 76 21.54 -1.22 -10.55
C LYS A 76 21.70 0.09 -11.32
N HIS A 77 22.30 1.09 -10.68
CA HIS A 77 22.43 2.44 -11.26
C HIS A 77 23.18 2.45 -12.60
N TRP A 78 24.22 1.61 -12.75
CA TRP A 78 25.08 1.63 -13.95
C TRP A 78 24.53 0.84 -15.15
N THR A 79 23.61 -0.10 -14.94
CA THR A 79 23.01 -0.86 -16.06
C THR A 79 21.59 -0.43 -16.38
N SER A 80 21.00 0.54 -15.67
CA SER A 80 19.60 0.94 -15.85
C SER A 80 18.62 -0.24 -15.75
N GLN A 81 18.99 -1.24 -14.95
CA GLN A 81 18.22 -2.46 -14.74
C GLN A 81 17.69 -2.54 -13.31
N GLY A 82 16.52 -3.12 -13.13
CA GLY A 82 15.95 -3.35 -11.81
C GLY A 82 15.03 -4.56 -11.73
N GLN A 83 14.70 -4.90 -10.50
CA GLN A 83 13.84 -6.01 -10.14
C GLN A 83 12.86 -5.55 -9.06
N VAL A 84 11.64 -6.05 -9.15
CA VAL A 84 10.60 -5.89 -8.14
C VAL A 84 10.11 -7.26 -7.74
N ARG A 85 10.00 -7.47 -6.42
CA ARG A 85 9.24 -8.57 -5.83
C ARG A 85 8.02 -8.00 -5.12
N VAL A 86 6.86 -8.62 -5.30
CA VAL A 86 5.60 -8.14 -4.74
C VAL A 86 4.91 -9.26 -3.96
N ARG A 87 4.50 -8.95 -2.73
CA ARG A 87 3.56 -9.76 -1.96
C ARG A 87 2.25 -9.01 -1.82
N VAL A 88 1.16 -9.70 -2.14
CA VAL A 88 -0.20 -9.23 -1.90
C VAL A 88 -0.77 -10.04 -0.75
N PHE A 89 -1.27 -9.36 0.29
CA PHE A 89 -1.78 -10.02 1.48
C PHE A 89 -3.27 -10.35 1.35
N GLY A 90 -3.63 -11.54 1.82
CA GLY A 90 -4.99 -12.08 1.76
C GLY A 90 -5.87 -11.72 2.96
N GLN A 91 -7.13 -12.16 2.88
CA GLN A 91 -8.10 -12.05 3.97
C GLN A 91 -8.85 -13.36 4.18
N ARG A 92 -9.16 -13.69 5.45
CA ARG A 92 -10.01 -14.82 5.81
C ARG A 92 -11.48 -14.49 5.63
N CYS A 93 -12.28 -15.52 5.41
CA CYS A 93 -13.73 -15.37 5.36
C CYS A 93 -14.29 -15.25 6.79
N GLN A 94 -15.01 -14.16 7.05
CA GLN A 94 -15.63 -13.88 8.36
C GLN A 94 -16.60 -14.97 8.85
N LYS A 95 -17.18 -15.76 7.94
CA LYS A 95 -18.18 -16.79 8.29
C LYS A 95 -17.56 -18.16 8.57
N CYS A 96 -16.39 -18.45 8.02
CA CYS A 96 -15.82 -19.78 8.05
C CYS A 96 -14.78 -19.89 9.16
N SER A 97 -15.00 -20.81 10.11
CA SER A 97 -14.18 -20.96 11.33
C SER A 97 -12.73 -21.42 11.09
N TRP A 98 -12.41 -21.87 9.87
CA TRP A 98 -11.09 -22.40 9.47
C TRP A 98 -10.70 -21.98 8.04
N SER A 99 -11.16 -20.82 7.57
CA SER A 99 -10.79 -20.37 6.23
C SER A 99 -9.30 -20.03 6.15
N GLN A 100 -8.67 -20.44 5.06
CA GLN A 100 -7.39 -19.92 4.63
C GLN A 100 -7.48 -18.42 4.27
N TYR A 101 -6.32 -17.77 4.13
CA TYR A 101 -6.29 -16.43 3.55
C TYR A 101 -6.58 -16.52 2.06
N GLU A 102 -7.66 -15.89 1.63
CA GLU A 102 -8.01 -15.78 0.22
C GLU A 102 -7.19 -14.66 -0.42
N THR A 103 -6.64 -14.94 -1.60
CA THR A 103 -5.95 -13.93 -2.41
C THR A 103 -6.98 -12.96 -3.01
N PRO A 104 -6.70 -11.64 -3.01
CA PRO A 104 -7.61 -10.68 -3.60
C PRO A 104 -7.61 -10.74 -5.14
N GLU A 105 -8.75 -10.36 -5.70
CA GLU A 105 -8.99 -10.03 -7.10
C GLU A 105 -9.02 -8.52 -7.26
N PHE A 106 -8.30 -8.01 -8.25
CA PHE A 106 -8.26 -6.58 -8.56
C PHE A 106 -8.93 -6.31 -9.90
N SER A 107 -9.71 -5.23 -9.99
CA SER A 107 -10.14 -4.72 -11.28
C SER A 107 -8.94 -4.24 -12.11
N SER A 108 -9.13 -4.07 -13.42
CA SER A 108 -8.11 -3.44 -14.27
C SER A 108 -7.71 -2.06 -13.76
N GLY A 109 -8.69 -1.23 -13.37
CA GLY A 109 -8.43 0.11 -12.83
C GLY A 109 -7.66 0.09 -11.51
N SER A 110 -7.94 -0.85 -10.61
CA SER A 110 -7.17 -1.02 -9.38
C SER A 110 -5.74 -1.53 -9.67
N THR A 111 -5.60 -2.50 -10.58
CA THR A 111 -4.30 -3.03 -11.03
C THR A 111 -3.41 -1.93 -11.62
N THR A 112 -3.93 -1.11 -12.54
CA THR A 112 -3.19 0.01 -13.14
C THR A 112 -2.72 1.02 -12.08
N ARG A 113 -3.57 1.35 -11.09
CA ARG A 113 -3.19 2.29 -10.02
C ARG A 113 -2.07 1.74 -9.13
N ILE A 114 -2.19 0.48 -8.70
CA ILE A 114 -1.18 -0.20 -7.89
C ILE A 114 0.18 -0.17 -8.59
N LEU A 115 0.20 -0.53 -9.87
CA LEU A 115 1.42 -0.62 -10.65
C LEU A 115 1.98 0.76 -11.00
N ASN A 116 1.14 1.76 -11.26
CA ASN A 116 1.60 3.13 -11.49
C ASN A 116 2.26 3.71 -10.23
N ASN A 117 1.65 3.53 -9.05
CA ASN A 117 2.25 3.91 -7.78
C ASN A 117 3.63 3.26 -7.57
N LEU A 118 3.76 1.97 -7.89
CA LEU A 118 5.04 1.28 -7.84
C LEU A 118 6.06 1.87 -8.83
N VAL A 119 5.66 2.19 -10.06
CA VAL A 119 6.51 2.86 -11.05
C VAL A 119 6.96 4.23 -10.53
N GLN A 120 6.07 5.05 -10.00
CA GLN A 120 6.44 6.35 -9.43
C GLN A 120 7.43 6.19 -8.27
N HIS A 121 7.21 5.21 -7.38
CA HIS A 121 8.16 4.89 -6.32
C HIS A 121 9.56 4.58 -6.87
N ILE A 122 9.64 3.75 -7.92
CA ILE A 122 10.92 3.43 -8.58
C ILE A 122 11.58 4.70 -9.13
N LEU A 123 10.81 5.54 -9.84
CA LEU A 123 11.34 6.77 -10.43
C LEU A 123 11.94 7.71 -9.40
N GLU A 124 11.25 7.88 -8.27
CA GLU A 124 11.71 8.69 -7.16
C GLU A 124 12.97 8.14 -6.51
N LYS A 125 12.99 6.84 -6.23
CA LYS A 125 14.06 6.21 -5.44
C LYS A 125 15.33 5.95 -6.22
N TYR A 126 15.27 5.80 -7.54
CA TYR A 126 16.42 5.38 -8.34
C TYR A 126 16.85 6.41 -9.38
N TYR A 127 16.00 7.35 -9.79
CA TYR A 127 16.34 8.30 -10.86
C TYR A 127 16.19 9.78 -10.49
N ARG A 128 15.36 10.14 -9.51
CA ARG A 128 15.12 11.55 -9.13
C ARG A 128 15.99 12.04 -7.98
N ASN A 129 16.95 11.24 -7.52
CA ASN A 129 17.84 11.56 -6.40
C ASN A 129 17.09 12.09 -5.15
N GLY A 130 15.85 11.63 -4.93
CA GLY A 130 14.99 12.06 -3.81
C GLY A 130 14.40 13.47 -3.89
N MET A 131 14.55 14.21 -5.01
CA MET A 131 14.27 15.65 -5.04
C MET A 131 12.79 16.05 -4.89
N ARG A 132 11.82 15.16 -5.16
CA ARG A 132 10.40 15.32 -4.77
C ARG A 132 9.70 13.97 -4.68
N LYS A 133 9.00 13.71 -3.56
CA LYS A 133 8.02 12.61 -3.45
C LYS A 133 6.82 12.93 -4.33
N SER A 134 6.44 12.05 -5.24
CA SER A 134 5.13 12.10 -5.87
C SER A 134 4.08 11.68 -4.85
N SER A 135 2.88 12.22 -4.99
CA SER A 135 1.74 11.75 -4.20
C SER A 135 1.29 10.42 -4.81
N GLU A 136 1.42 9.33 -4.07
CA GLU A 136 0.84 8.03 -4.45
C GLU A 136 -0.62 8.22 -4.81
N MET A 137 -1.12 7.70 -5.93
CA MET A 137 -2.53 7.80 -6.29
C MET A 137 -3.42 7.24 -5.19
N PRO A 138 -4.58 7.89 -4.90
CA PRO A 138 -5.48 7.42 -3.86
C PRO A 138 -6.00 6.02 -4.15
N VAL A 139 -6.37 5.33 -3.09
CA VAL A 139 -7.24 4.15 -3.21
C VAL A 139 -8.63 4.64 -3.61
N ILE A 140 -9.12 4.18 -4.76
CA ILE A 140 -10.47 4.48 -5.24
C ILE A 140 -11.38 3.32 -4.89
N LEU A 141 -12.43 3.61 -4.11
CA LEU A 141 -13.47 2.64 -3.79
C LEU A 141 -14.30 2.35 -5.04
N GLU A 142 -14.49 1.07 -5.36
CA GLU A 142 -15.36 0.68 -6.47
C GLU A 142 -16.81 0.46 -6.00
N VAL A 143 -16.99 0.10 -4.73
CA VAL A 143 -18.29 0.02 -4.06
C VAL A 143 -18.26 0.73 -2.72
N PRO A 144 -19.41 1.20 -2.20
CA PRO A 144 -19.51 1.63 -0.81
C PRO A 144 -19.06 0.51 0.12
N LEU A 145 -18.22 0.85 1.09
CA LEU A 145 -17.81 -0.06 2.16
C LEU A 145 -18.33 0.50 3.48
N ASP A 146 -19.01 -0.36 4.22
CA ASP A 146 -19.47 -0.04 5.57
C ASP A 146 -18.56 -0.71 6.61
N GLY A 147 -18.38 -0.02 7.74
CA GLY A 147 -17.63 -0.54 8.87
C GLY A 147 -16.12 -0.26 8.85
N SER A 148 -15.46 -0.69 9.91
CA SER A 148 -14.01 -0.56 10.07
C SER A 148 -13.26 -1.66 9.33
N HIS A 149 -11.94 -1.49 9.16
CA HIS A 149 -11.07 -2.54 8.68
C HIS A 149 -11.19 -3.79 9.57
N ASP A 150 -11.45 -4.95 8.96
CA ASP A 150 -11.47 -6.22 9.65
C ASP A 150 -10.05 -6.71 9.92
N THR A 151 -9.50 -6.26 11.06
CA THR A 151 -8.14 -6.58 11.48
C THR A 151 -7.98 -8.05 11.88
N ALA A 152 -9.03 -8.70 12.35
CA ALA A 152 -8.99 -10.09 12.81
C ALA A 152 -8.83 -11.08 11.64
N ASN A 153 -9.40 -10.75 10.47
CA ASN A 153 -9.32 -11.60 9.29
C ASN A 153 -8.25 -11.15 8.28
N CYS A 154 -7.53 -10.07 8.54
CA CYS A 154 -6.49 -9.57 7.64
C CYS A 154 -5.13 -10.24 7.89
N GLU A 155 -4.54 -10.85 6.85
CA GLU A 155 -3.20 -11.47 6.93
C GLU A 155 -2.14 -10.45 7.34
N ALA A 156 -2.17 -9.27 6.72
CA ALA A 156 -1.22 -8.20 7.00
C ALA A 156 -1.33 -7.66 8.43
N CYS A 157 -2.54 -7.58 9.02
CA CYS A 157 -2.71 -7.24 10.43
C CYS A 157 -2.08 -8.30 11.35
N THR A 158 -2.30 -9.58 11.03
CA THR A 158 -1.74 -10.70 11.79
C THR A 158 -0.20 -10.66 11.81
N LEU A 159 0.40 -10.16 10.73
CA LEU A 159 1.84 -10.01 10.56
C LEU A 159 2.38 -8.61 10.96
N GLY A 160 1.55 -7.73 11.51
CA GLY A 160 1.95 -6.38 11.93
C GLY A 160 2.22 -5.37 10.80
N VAL A 161 1.90 -5.70 9.55
CA VAL A 161 2.17 -4.88 8.35
C VAL A 161 1.21 -3.68 8.25
N CYS A 162 -0.08 -3.83 8.61
CA CYS A 162 -1.09 -2.78 8.41
C CYS A 162 -0.84 -1.47 9.19
N GLY A 163 -0.09 -1.52 10.30
CA GLY A 163 0.07 -0.42 11.26
C GLY A 163 1.19 0.58 10.96
N GLN A 164 2.08 0.30 10.02
CA GLN A 164 3.25 1.15 9.76
C GLN A 164 2.93 2.31 8.81
N GLY A 165 2.42 3.42 9.34
CA GLY A 165 2.59 4.75 8.74
C GLY A 165 1.97 5.02 7.35
N LEU A 166 1.21 4.10 6.75
CA LEU A 166 0.53 4.35 5.47
C LEU A 166 -0.64 5.32 5.64
N LYS A 167 -0.42 6.57 5.23
CA LYS A 167 -1.47 7.57 5.02
C LYS A 167 -2.06 7.38 3.62
N SER A 168 -2.80 6.29 3.40
CA SER A 168 -3.57 6.14 2.17
C SER A 168 -4.82 7.02 2.25
N TYR A 169 -4.92 8.03 1.39
CA TYR A 169 -6.15 8.80 1.23
C TYR A 169 -7.10 7.99 0.34
N MET A 170 -8.31 7.73 0.85
CA MET A 170 -9.36 7.02 0.11
C MET A 170 -10.33 8.01 -0.51
N THR A 171 -10.70 7.81 -1.78
CA THR A 171 -11.75 8.59 -2.42
C THR A 171 -13.08 7.83 -2.39
N LYS A 172 -14.19 8.58 -2.32
CA LYS A 172 -15.54 8.01 -2.40
C LYS A 172 -15.75 7.26 -3.74
N PRO A 173 -16.64 6.26 -3.79
CA PRO A 173 -16.97 5.59 -5.03
C PRO A 173 -17.50 6.58 -6.08
N SER A 174 -17.09 6.41 -7.34
CA SER A 174 -17.66 7.16 -8.45
C SER A 174 -19.11 6.74 -8.65
N ARG A 175 -20.05 7.69 -8.61
CA ARG A 175 -21.45 7.45 -9.02
C ARG A 175 -21.52 7.41 -10.54
N SER A 176 -21.08 6.31 -11.15
CA SER A 176 -21.28 6.05 -12.58
C SER A 176 -22.40 5.00 -12.71
N PRO A 177 -23.42 5.20 -13.57
CA PRO A 177 -24.52 4.23 -13.70
C PRO A 177 -24.00 2.92 -14.31
N LEU A 178 -24.07 1.83 -13.56
CA LEU A 178 -23.80 0.48 -14.08
C LEU A 178 -24.87 0.11 -15.10
N CYS A 179 -24.45 -0.33 -16.29
CA CYS A 179 -25.32 -0.86 -17.33
C CYS A 179 -25.99 -2.14 -16.82
N HIS A 180 -27.32 -2.12 -16.71
CA HIS A 180 -28.13 -3.26 -16.28
C HIS A 180 -27.97 -4.47 -17.22
N LEU A 181 -27.35 -5.54 -16.72
CA LEU A 181 -27.59 -6.89 -17.24
C LEU A 181 -28.97 -7.35 -16.73
N ASN A 182 -29.98 -7.23 -17.58
CA ASN A 182 -31.31 -7.78 -17.34
C ASN A 182 -31.25 -9.31 -17.37
N ILE A 183 -31.31 -9.96 -16.21
CA ILE A 183 -31.78 -11.34 -16.10
C ILE A 183 -33.19 -11.30 -15.54
N ARG A 184 -34.14 -11.52 -16.45
CA ARG A 184 -35.55 -11.83 -16.18
C ARG A 184 -35.63 -13.06 -15.28
N SER A 185 -36.33 -12.95 -14.15
CA SER A 185 -37.14 -14.03 -13.57
C SER A 185 -38.12 -13.45 -12.54
N SER A 186 -39.33 -14.02 -12.56
CA SER A 186 -40.59 -13.53 -12.01
C SER A 186 -40.72 -13.64 -10.47
N SER A 187 -41.63 -12.81 -9.93
CA SER A 187 -42.11 -12.64 -8.53
C SER A 187 -42.72 -13.90 -7.86
N PRO A 188 -43.35 -13.86 -6.65
CA PRO A 188 -43.47 -12.79 -5.64
C PRO A 188 -43.22 -13.25 -4.17
N GLY A 189 -43.03 -12.30 -3.25
CA GLY A 189 -42.98 -12.60 -1.82
C GLY A 189 -42.99 -11.36 -0.93
N THR A 190 -44.13 -11.16 -0.27
CA THR A 190 -44.53 -10.12 0.68
C THR A 190 -43.49 -9.77 1.76
N GLY A 191 -43.34 -8.47 2.04
CA GLY A 191 -42.60 -7.98 3.21
C GLY A 191 -42.52 -6.45 3.25
N VAL A 192 -43.61 -5.82 3.69
CA VAL A 192 -43.67 -4.38 3.98
C VAL A 192 -42.74 -4.07 5.17
N TYR A 193 -41.76 -3.20 4.98
CA TYR A 193 -40.98 -2.54 6.03
C TYR A 193 -41.40 -1.06 6.09
N ILE A 194 -41.74 -0.57 7.28
CA ILE A 194 -41.84 0.86 7.63
C ILE A 194 -41.08 1.03 8.97
N PRO A 195 -40.36 2.15 9.19
CA PRO A 195 -39.20 2.22 10.08
C PRO A 195 -39.48 2.74 11.50
N ASN A 196 -38.49 2.54 12.39
CA ASN A 196 -38.40 3.07 13.76
C ASN A 196 -38.63 4.59 13.88
N PRO A 197 -39.03 5.06 15.07
CA PRO A 197 -38.61 6.36 15.57
C PRO A 197 -37.66 6.26 16.78
N ALA A 198 -36.74 7.23 16.79
CA ALA A 198 -35.69 7.45 17.76
C ALA A 198 -36.18 7.72 19.18
N LYS A 199 -35.27 7.54 20.16
CA LYS A 199 -35.31 8.35 21.39
C LYS A 199 -33.90 8.64 21.89
N ASN A 200 -33.54 9.92 21.79
CA ASN A 200 -32.43 10.55 22.48
C ASN A 200 -32.73 10.62 23.98
N GLN A 201 -31.70 10.53 24.82
CA GLN A 201 -31.59 11.36 26.04
C GLN A 201 -30.13 11.42 26.54
N SER A 202 -29.63 12.66 26.52
CA SER A 202 -28.72 13.35 27.45
C SER A 202 -28.78 12.85 28.90
N ALA A 203 -27.84 13.08 29.83
CA ALA A 203 -26.60 13.87 29.94
C ALA A 203 -25.92 13.44 31.26
N GLY A 204 -24.66 13.84 31.47
CA GLY A 204 -24.03 13.76 32.80
C GLY A 204 -22.55 14.13 32.77
N ALA A 205 -22.25 15.43 32.72
CA ALA A 205 -20.91 16.00 32.83
C ALA A 205 -20.43 16.08 34.29
N LYS A 206 -19.12 15.86 34.53
CA LYS A 206 -18.17 16.58 35.43
C LYS A 206 -16.76 16.08 35.01
N GLY A 207 -15.69 16.84 34.76
CA GLY A 207 -15.29 18.19 35.11
C GLY A 207 -14.02 18.11 35.96
N ALA A 208 -12.85 18.48 35.41
CA ALA A 208 -11.76 19.23 36.09
C ALA A 208 -10.40 19.19 35.34
N LYS A 209 -9.82 20.40 35.14
CA LYS A 209 -8.41 20.85 35.26
C LYS A 209 -7.31 19.90 34.71
N GLY A 210 -6.42 20.27 33.79
CA GLY A 210 -5.69 21.53 33.64
C GLY A 210 -4.22 21.30 34.02
N SER A 211 -3.31 21.25 33.04
CA SER A 211 -1.88 21.60 33.23
C SER A 211 -1.18 21.73 31.89
N GLU A 212 -0.70 22.94 31.64
CA GLU A 212 0.29 23.34 30.65
C GLU A 212 1.69 22.89 31.15
N TYR A 213 2.49 22.25 30.29
CA TYR A 213 3.96 22.37 30.36
C TYR A 213 4.63 21.96 29.03
N GLU A 214 5.37 22.94 28.54
CA GLU A 214 6.71 22.91 27.94
C GLU A 214 7.10 22.01 26.76
N LYS A 215 7.55 22.77 25.77
CA LYS A 215 8.27 22.50 24.53
C LYS A 215 9.70 22.02 24.84
N LEU A 216 10.09 20.85 24.33
CA LEU A 216 11.50 20.45 24.22
C LEU A 216 11.84 20.22 22.76
N GLY A 217 12.72 21.08 22.25
CA GLY A 217 13.34 20.93 20.93
C GLY A 217 14.41 19.84 20.92
N PRO A 218 14.97 19.52 19.74
CA PRO A 218 15.89 18.41 19.57
C PRO A 218 17.31 18.80 20.02
N SER A 219 17.95 17.94 20.82
CA SER A 219 19.39 18.00 21.05
C SER A 219 20.12 17.36 19.86
N ASP A 220 20.65 18.18 18.97
CA ASP A 220 21.68 17.76 18.02
C ASP A 220 23.01 18.25 18.57
N GLY A 221 23.90 17.33 18.91
CA GLY A 221 25.17 17.60 19.58
C GLY A 221 26.24 16.68 19.04
N SER A 222 26.61 16.87 17.78
CA SER A 222 27.83 16.27 17.24
C SER A 222 29.03 17.08 17.74
N ASP A 223 29.91 16.42 18.50
CA ASP A 223 31.12 16.98 19.09
C ASP A 223 31.99 17.71 18.01
N PRO A 224 32.40 18.97 18.21
CA PRO A 224 33.20 19.74 17.25
C PRO A 224 34.48 19.04 16.78
N LEU A 225 35.05 18.18 17.62
CA LEU A 225 36.23 17.39 17.27
C LEU A 225 35.91 16.30 16.25
N VAL A 226 34.70 15.71 16.30
CA VAL A 226 34.25 14.70 15.33
C VAL A 226 34.02 15.34 13.96
N ILE A 227 33.49 16.56 13.93
CA ILE A 227 33.31 17.33 12.69
C ILE A 227 34.68 17.69 12.08
N TYR A 228 35.64 18.12 12.89
CA TYR A 228 36.98 18.46 12.40
C TYR A 228 37.71 17.24 11.83
N VAL A 229 37.64 16.10 12.51
CA VAL A 229 38.29 14.85 12.06
C VAL A 229 37.64 14.31 10.78
N THR A 230 36.30 14.39 10.65
CA THR A 230 35.59 13.95 9.44
C THR A 230 35.89 14.84 8.24
N ILE A 231 35.98 16.16 8.42
CA ILE A 231 36.39 17.08 7.36
C ILE A 231 37.84 16.81 6.94
N LEU A 232 38.76 16.61 7.89
CA LEU A 232 40.17 16.32 7.59
C LEU A 232 40.33 15.00 6.81
N LEU A 233 39.59 13.96 7.20
CA LEU A 233 39.56 12.67 6.49
C LEU A 233 39.02 12.81 5.06
N LEU A 234 37.96 13.60 4.86
CA LEU A 234 37.41 13.87 3.52
C LEU A 234 38.41 14.62 2.64
N VAL A 235 39.11 15.63 3.19
CA VAL A 235 40.14 16.36 2.46
C VAL A 235 41.31 15.44 2.07
N LEU A 236 41.77 14.58 2.98
CA LEU A 236 42.84 13.62 2.70
C LEU A 236 42.44 12.57 1.65
N MET A 237 41.18 12.12 1.67
CA MET A 237 40.64 11.19 0.67
C MET A 237 40.58 11.85 -0.71
N VAL A 238 40.11 13.10 -0.77
CA VAL A 238 40.05 13.88 -2.02
C VAL A 238 41.45 14.11 -2.58
N VAL A 239 42.40 14.55 -1.75
CA VAL A 239 43.80 14.77 -2.18
C VAL A 239 44.42 13.47 -2.70
N LYS A 240 44.22 12.33 -2.01
CA LYS A 240 44.71 11.02 -2.49
C LYS A 240 44.08 10.57 -3.80
N CYS A 241 42.80 10.88 -4.03
CA CYS A 241 42.12 10.57 -5.29
C CYS A 241 42.62 11.42 -6.46
N PHE A 242 43.15 12.62 -6.21
CA PHE A 242 43.71 13.49 -7.25
C PHE A 242 45.21 13.30 -7.49
N THR A 243 45.93 12.66 -6.56
CA THR A 243 47.35 12.32 -6.71
C THR A 243 47.61 10.89 -7.19
N SER A 244 46.56 10.10 -7.44
CA SER A 244 46.66 8.78 -8.04
C SER A 244 46.20 8.88 -9.51
N GLU A 245 47.14 9.23 -10.39
CA GLU A 245 47.05 8.90 -11.82
C GLU A 245 47.11 7.37 -12.01
#